data_AF-A0A7V3A4X1-F1
#
_entry.id   AF-A0A7V3A4X1-F1
#
_cell.length_a   1.000
_cell.length_b   1.000
_cell.length_c   1.000
_cell.angle_alpha   90.00
_cell.angle_beta   90.00
_cell.angle_gamma   90.00
#
_symmetry.space_group_name_H-M   'P 1'
#
loop_
_entity.id
_entity.type
_entity.pdbx_description
1 polymer ?
#
loop_
_entity_poly.entity_id
_entity_poly.type
_entity_poly.pdbx_seq_one_letter_code
_entity_poly.pdbx_strand_id
1 'polypeptide(L)'
;MKKIVWSMVLSLGMATILWAQDYATLGLQLKSQSKEGPYTVYQFRAPGNMDVSVSFKGAELKETDQERLRGILAIYQNLRILLPSSVRVIFADERAEILVIPRSFQYKGRELSTYMPSGIQFFYTDFLEFDFRIVVENLFLRIKGQFFKEEEFAEKILAAVLNPYAYIQSQDPEYILKRFQDIEGRLDRLLMEGEKISTAVGNEIREVRDSLGALKQEVDRNFQKSTQAQQSLEQKVSDLSTEFQLLRYALLVLNNRGFFGTIRLPSEAGINRLVELKKQQPKLTMDEAREKLKAEGIEMTSKEVFLVFSVYFNEFK
;
A
#
# COMPACT_ATOMS: atom_id res chain seq x y z
N MET A 1 53.57 14.08 30.41
CA MET A 1 54.47 13.89 29.26
C MET A 1 54.81 12.41 29.13
N LYS A 2 54.56 11.81 27.93
CA LYS A 2 55.29 10.71 27.26
C LYS A 2 55.58 9.41 28.06
N LYS A 3 55.31 8.18 27.62
CA LYS A 3 54.95 7.50 26.35
C LYS A 3 54.44 6.10 26.76
N ILE A 4 53.30 5.62 26.23
CA ILE A 4 53.19 4.55 25.20
C ILE A 4 54.28 3.47 25.29
N VAL A 5 53.89 2.24 25.64
CA VAL A 5 54.18 1.02 24.87
C VAL A 5 53.01 0.04 25.09
N TRP A 6 52.24 -0.19 24.02
CA TRP A 6 51.32 -1.32 23.90
C TRP A 6 52.14 -2.52 23.39
N SER A 7 52.21 -3.58 24.20
CA SER A 7 52.88 -4.82 23.83
C SER A 7 51.91 -5.73 23.10
N MET A 8 51.99 -5.66 21.78
CA MET A 8 51.44 -6.58 20.80
C MET A 8 52.04 -7.98 21.02
N VAL A 9 51.25 -8.93 21.53
CA VAL A 9 51.64 -10.35 21.54
C VAL A 9 51.16 -10.97 20.25
N LEU A 10 52.05 -10.94 19.27
CA LEU A 10 52.02 -11.75 18.06
C LEU A 10 52.49 -13.17 18.47
N SER A 11 51.57 -14.09 18.76
CA SER A 11 51.94 -15.50 18.94
C SER A 11 52.05 -16.17 17.56
N LEU A 12 53.25 -16.01 16.99
CA LEU A 12 53.77 -16.76 15.86
C LEU A 12 54.03 -18.21 16.33
N GLY A 13 53.10 -19.12 16.06
CA GLY A 13 53.28 -20.56 16.31
C GLY A 13 53.89 -21.24 15.08
N MET A 14 55.22 -21.29 15.00
CA MET A 14 55.95 -22.03 13.98
C MET A 14 56.07 -23.52 14.37
N ALA A 15 55.65 -24.38 13.44
CA ALA A 15 56.11 -25.75 13.17
C ALA A 15 56.24 -26.77 14.33
N THR A 16 55.24 -27.65 14.41
CA THR A 16 55.52 -29.10 14.52
C THR A 16 55.09 -29.75 13.21
N ILE A 17 56.04 -29.91 12.30
CA ILE A 17 55.94 -30.86 11.19
C ILE A 17 56.14 -32.23 11.83
N LEU A 18 55.04 -32.91 12.13
CA LEU A 18 55.04 -34.31 12.51
C LEU A 18 53.89 -34.92 11.71
N TRP A 19 54.29 -35.83 10.82
CA TRP A 19 53.46 -36.73 10.00
C TRP A 19 52.70 -36.02 8.88
N ALA A 20 53.43 -35.66 7.83
CA ALA A 20 52.82 -35.66 6.50
C ALA A 20 52.41 -37.11 6.18
N GLN A 21 51.21 -37.51 6.57
CA GLN A 21 50.55 -38.63 5.91
C GLN A 21 50.59 -38.31 4.41
N ASP A 22 51.13 -39.22 3.62
CA ASP A 22 51.39 -38.98 2.21
C ASP A 22 50.09 -39.03 1.41
N TYR A 23 49.27 -37.98 1.55
CA TYR A 23 48.02 -37.78 0.81
C TYR A 23 48.25 -37.56 -0.69
N ALA A 24 49.51 -37.40 -1.12
CA ALA A 24 49.88 -37.39 -2.53
C ALA A 24 49.56 -38.73 -3.21
N THR A 25 49.60 -39.84 -2.47
CA THR A 25 49.16 -41.17 -2.96
C THR A 25 47.67 -41.22 -3.30
N LEU A 26 46.87 -40.28 -2.76
CA LEU A 26 45.45 -40.09 -3.05
C LEU A 26 45.20 -39.02 -4.13
N GLY A 27 46.27 -38.47 -4.72
CA GLY A 27 46.19 -37.35 -5.65
C GLY A 27 45.77 -36.03 -5.00
N LEU A 28 45.85 -35.91 -3.68
CA LEU A 28 45.46 -34.73 -2.93
C LEU A 28 46.67 -33.87 -2.57
N GLN A 29 46.54 -32.56 -2.77
CA GLN A 29 47.52 -31.58 -2.31
C GLN A 29 46.96 -30.85 -1.09
N LEU A 30 47.59 -31.00 0.07
CA LEU A 30 47.18 -30.31 1.30
C LEU A 30 47.38 -28.80 1.14
N LYS A 31 46.30 -28.02 1.29
CA LYS A 31 46.33 -26.55 1.29
C LYS A 31 46.49 -25.99 2.69
N SER A 32 45.70 -26.50 3.63
CA SER A 32 45.66 -26.00 5.00
C SER A 32 45.14 -27.07 5.96
N GLN A 33 45.52 -26.89 7.22
CA GLN A 33 45.04 -27.65 8.36
C GLN A 33 44.57 -26.65 9.42
N SER A 34 43.36 -26.81 9.91
CA SER A 34 42.79 -25.99 10.98
C SER A 34 42.10 -26.86 12.02
N LYS A 35 41.75 -26.25 13.15
CA LYS A 35 40.94 -26.87 14.20
C LYS A 35 39.66 -26.06 14.38
N GLU A 36 38.51 -26.70 14.19
CA GLU A 36 37.18 -26.09 14.28
C GLU A 36 36.38 -26.82 15.37
N GLY A 37 36.40 -26.27 16.60
CA GLY A 37 35.77 -26.90 17.75
C GLY A 37 36.37 -28.28 18.07
N PRO A 38 35.58 -29.37 18.13
CA PRO A 38 36.09 -30.72 18.35
C PRO A 38 36.69 -31.38 17.08
N TYR A 39 36.61 -30.72 15.93
CA TYR A 39 37.05 -31.27 14.65
C TYR A 39 38.42 -30.73 14.23
N THR A 40 39.25 -31.61 13.71
CA THR A 40 40.41 -31.27 12.88
C THR A 40 39.94 -31.23 11.43
N VAL A 41 40.26 -30.15 10.71
CA VAL A 41 39.81 -29.90 9.35
C VAL A 41 41.01 -29.81 8.42
N TYR A 42 41.04 -30.67 7.40
CA TYR A 42 42.03 -30.64 6.33
C TYR A 42 41.38 -30.11 5.06
N GLN A 43 42.02 -29.15 4.42
CA GLN A 43 41.61 -28.65 3.11
C GLN A 43 42.63 -29.10 2.07
N PHE A 44 42.13 -29.74 1.01
CA PHE A 44 42.93 -30.28 -0.08
C PHE A 44 42.51 -29.67 -1.42
N ARG A 45 43.46 -29.65 -2.35
CA ARG A 45 43.18 -29.57 -3.78
C ARG A 45 43.21 -30.96 -4.37
N ALA A 46 42.10 -31.37 -4.99
CA ALA A 46 42.01 -32.59 -5.78
C ALA A 46 42.17 -32.27 -7.29
N PRO A 47 42.40 -33.28 -8.14
CA PRO A 47 42.44 -33.13 -9.59
C PRO A 47 41.14 -32.50 -10.13
N GLY A 48 41.21 -31.81 -11.28
CA GLY A 48 40.03 -31.17 -11.88
C GLY A 48 39.60 -29.84 -11.22
N ASN A 49 40.47 -29.27 -10.39
CA ASN A 49 40.27 -28.00 -9.70
C ASN A 49 39.10 -28.09 -8.67
N MET A 50 38.97 -29.23 -8.00
CA MET A 50 37.98 -29.50 -6.96
C MET A 50 38.55 -29.24 -5.56
N ASP A 51 37.84 -28.50 -4.72
CA ASP A 51 38.20 -28.32 -3.30
C ASP A 51 37.64 -29.45 -2.46
N VAL A 52 38.48 -30.10 -1.66
CA VAL A 52 38.05 -31.17 -0.75
C VAL A 52 38.33 -30.73 0.68
N SER A 53 37.30 -30.73 1.52
CA SER A 53 37.42 -30.45 2.95
C SER A 53 37.09 -31.71 3.72
N VAL A 54 37.97 -32.15 4.61
CA VAL A 54 37.78 -33.34 5.43
C VAL A 54 37.83 -32.95 6.90
N SER A 55 36.75 -33.22 7.63
CA SER A 55 36.61 -32.91 9.05
C SER A 55 36.44 -34.20 9.86
N PHE A 56 37.22 -34.37 10.94
CA PHE A 56 37.16 -35.56 11.80
C PHE A 56 37.48 -35.21 13.26
N LYS A 57 37.03 -36.02 14.21
CA LYS A 57 37.33 -35.83 15.64
C LYS A 57 38.69 -36.47 15.98
N GLY A 58 39.54 -35.72 16.68
CA GLY A 58 40.85 -36.21 17.14
C GLY A 58 42.04 -35.51 16.47
N ALA A 59 43.24 -35.97 16.78
CA ALA A 59 44.48 -35.39 16.26
C ALA A 59 44.79 -35.83 14.81
N GLU A 60 44.43 -37.06 14.46
CA GLU A 60 44.73 -37.66 13.15
C GLU A 60 43.54 -38.47 12.62
N LEU A 61 43.49 -38.63 11.30
CA LEU A 61 42.48 -39.40 10.60
C LEU A 61 42.75 -40.90 10.78
N LYS A 62 41.78 -41.63 11.34
CA LYS A 62 41.87 -43.08 11.57
C LYS A 62 42.03 -43.82 10.24
N GLU A 63 42.70 -44.97 10.27
CA GLU A 63 42.91 -45.82 9.07
C GLU A 63 41.59 -46.20 8.38
N THR A 64 40.56 -46.54 9.16
CA THR A 64 39.21 -46.83 8.65
C THR A 64 38.60 -45.64 7.90
N ASP A 65 38.82 -44.41 8.37
CA ASP A 65 38.30 -43.21 7.73
C ASP A 65 39.14 -42.80 6.51
N GLN A 66 40.44 -43.14 6.50
CA GLN A 66 41.26 -43.03 5.32
C GLN A 66 40.75 -43.94 4.21
N GLU A 67 40.48 -45.22 4.49
CA GLU A 67 39.93 -46.16 3.50
C GLU A 67 38.59 -45.67 2.93
N ARG A 68 37.69 -45.20 3.80
CA ARG A 68 36.42 -44.57 3.41
C ARG A 68 36.67 -43.37 2.50
N LEU A 69 37.60 -42.48 2.86
CA LEU A 69 37.96 -41.32 2.05
C LEU A 69 38.47 -41.73 0.66
N ARG A 70 39.28 -42.80 0.56
CA ARG A 70 39.74 -43.32 -0.74
C ARG A 70 38.57 -43.79 -1.61
N GLY A 71 37.66 -44.56 -1.02
CA GLY A 71 36.46 -45.03 -1.73
C GLY A 71 35.58 -43.88 -2.23
N ILE A 72 35.35 -42.89 -1.36
CA ILE A 72 34.60 -41.67 -1.68
C ILE A 72 35.25 -40.92 -2.86
N LEU A 73 36.57 -40.69 -2.82
CA LEU A 73 37.29 -39.99 -3.88
C LEU A 73 37.31 -40.78 -5.20
N ALA A 74 37.43 -42.11 -5.14
CA ALA A 74 37.39 -42.97 -6.32
C ALA A 74 36.03 -42.90 -7.04
N ILE A 75 34.92 -42.76 -6.31
CA ILE A 75 33.59 -42.55 -6.90
C ILE A 75 33.57 -41.20 -7.63
N TYR A 76 33.97 -40.11 -6.96
CA TYR A 76 33.90 -38.76 -7.53
C TYR A 76 34.82 -38.53 -8.73
N GLN A 77 35.97 -39.22 -8.80
CA GLN A 77 36.88 -39.12 -9.95
C GLN A 77 36.28 -39.73 -11.23
N ASN A 78 35.32 -40.64 -11.11
CA ASN A 78 34.71 -41.34 -12.25
C ASN A 78 33.38 -40.71 -12.72
N LEU A 79 32.89 -39.68 -12.02
CA LEU A 79 31.66 -38.99 -12.39
C LEU A 79 31.83 -38.16 -13.66
N ARG A 80 30.85 -38.25 -14.56
CA ARG A 80 30.83 -37.54 -15.86
C ARG A 80 29.66 -36.58 -15.99
N ILE A 81 28.57 -36.88 -15.30
CA ILE A 81 27.30 -36.14 -15.35
C ILE A 81 27.29 -35.08 -14.25
N LEU A 82 27.65 -35.47 -13.02
CA LEU A 82 27.78 -34.65 -11.83
C LEU A 82 29.25 -34.27 -11.63
N LEU A 83 29.61 -33.06 -12.03
CA LEU A 83 30.96 -32.53 -11.87
C LEU A 83 31.03 -31.65 -10.60
N PRO A 84 31.69 -32.11 -9.52
CA PRO A 84 31.77 -31.36 -8.27
C PRO A 84 32.71 -30.14 -8.37
N SER A 85 32.32 -29.01 -7.77
CA SER A 85 33.22 -27.88 -7.48
C SER A 85 33.90 -28.06 -6.13
N SER A 86 33.15 -28.54 -5.13
CA SER A 86 33.67 -28.80 -3.80
C SER A 86 33.00 -29.99 -3.13
N VAL A 87 33.77 -30.78 -2.40
CA VAL A 87 33.29 -31.91 -1.60
C VAL A 87 33.72 -31.69 -0.16
N ARG A 88 32.76 -31.70 0.77
CA ARG A 88 33.03 -31.64 2.20
C ARG A 88 32.65 -32.97 2.83
N VAL A 89 33.61 -33.63 3.45
CA VAL A 89 33.43 -34.90 4.15
C VAL A 89 33.57 -34.65 5.64
N ILE A 90 32.58 -35.07 6.42
CA ILE A 90 32.60 -35.02 7.88
C ILE A 90 32.50 -36.46 8.37
N PHE A 91 33.57 -36.95 8.99
CA PHE A 91 33.56 -38.26 9.64
C PHE A 91 32.89 -38.12 11.02
N ALA A 92 31.66 -38.63 11.10
CA ALA A 92 30.96 -38.86 12.36
C ALA A 92 31.20 -40.32 12.81
N ASP A 93 30.96 -40.61 14.09
CA ASP A 93 31.42 -41.84 14.74
C ASP A 93 30.96 -43.13 14.00
N GLU A 94 29.77 -43.14 13.40
CA GLU A 94 29.20 -44.30 12.70
C GLU A 94 29.06 -44.12 11.17
N ARG A 95 29.21 -42.90 10.64
CA ARG A 95 28.99 -42.61 9.20
C ARG A 95 29.82 -41.42 8.72
N ALA A 96 30.14 -41.39 7.43
CA ALA A 96 30.67 -40.19 6.79
C ALA A 96 29.53 -39.38 6.15
N GLU A 97 29.40 -38.12 6.52
CA GLU A 97 28.48 -37.18 5.90
C GLU A 97 29.23 -36.39 4.82
N ILE A 98 28.70 -36.39 3.60
CA ILE A 98 29.39 -35.84 2.44
C ILE A 98 28.49 -34.82 1.77
N LEU A 99 28.91 -33.55 1.75
CA LEU A 99 28.24 -32.49 1.03
C LEU A 99 28.98 -32.20 -0.27
N VAL A 100 28.28 -32.38 -1.38
CA VAL A 100 28.78 -32.13 -2.74
C VAL A 100 28.13 -30.87 -3.29
N ILE A 101 28.94 -29.88 -3.66
CA ILE A 101 28.46 -28.72 -4.41
C ILE A 101 28.83 -28.97 -5.88
N PRO A 102 27.85 -29.06 -6.79
CA PRO A 102 28.13 -29.25 -8.22
C PRO A 102 28.64 -27.95 -8.85
N ARG A 103 29.69 -28.07 -9.68
CA ARG A 103 30.06 -27.06 -10.68
C ARG A 103 29.11 -27.12 -11.88
N SER A 104 28.75 -28.34 -12.29
CA SER A 104 27.81 -28.62 -13.35
C SER A 104 27.20 -30.00 -13.13
N PHE A 105 25.92 -30.15 -13.45
CA PHE A 105 25.20 -31.41 -13.38
C PHE A 105 24.30 -31.54 -14.60
N GLN A 106 24.88 -31.95 -15.73
CA GLN A 106 24.20 -31.96 -17.03
C GLN A 106 23.70 -33.34 -17.41
N TYR A 107 22.39 -33.50 -17.53
CA TYR A 107 21.79 -34.77 -17.90
C TYR A 107 20.65 -34.58 -18.90
N LYS A 108 20.66 -35.35 -19.99
CA LYS A 108 19.67 -35.28 -21.09
C LYS A 108 19.37 -33.84 -21.56
N GLY A 109 20.40 -33.00 -21.66
CA GLY A 109 20.28 -31.61 -22.13
C GLY A 109 19.74 -30.61 -21.12
N ARG A 110 19.68 -30.96 -19.83
CA ARG A 110 19.28 -30.06 -18.74
C ARG A 110 20.37 -29.91 -17.69
N GLU A 111 20.54 -28.69 -17.21
CA GLU A 111 21.41 -28.37 -16.08
C GLU A 111 20.62 -28.57 -14.77
N LEU A 112 20.87 -29.68 -14.08
CA LEU A 112 20.14 -30.05 -12.86
C LEU A 112 20.67 -29.31 -11.61
N SER A 113 21.88 -28.74 -11.66
CA SER A 113 22.47 -28.02 -10.53
C SER A 113 21.67 -26.77 -10.13
N THR A 114 20.91 -26.18 -11.05
CA THR A 114 20.07 -25.00 -10.77
C THR A 114 18.97 -25.28 -9.75
N TYR A 115 18.57 -26.54 -9.59
CA TYR A 115 17.53 -26.94 -8.66
C TYR A 115 18.07 -27.27 -7.25
N MET A 116 19.39 -27.23 -7.03
CA MET A 116 20.06 -27.69 -5.80
C MET A 116 20.88 -26.58 -5.12
N PRO A 117 20.24 -25.53 -4.56
CA PRO A 117 20.96 -24.38 -4.01
C PRO A 117 21.86 -24.74 -2.82
N SER A 118 21.52 -25.77 -2.06
CA SER A 118 22.29 -26.23 -0.89
C SER A 118 23.31 -27.32 -1.24
N GLY A 119 23.45 -27.70 -2.51
CA GLY A 119 24.21 -28.87 -2.92
C GLY A 119 23.49 -30.20 -2.65
N ILE A 120 24.25 -31.29 -2.75
CA ILE A 120 23.77 -32.67 -2.66
C ILE A 120 24.42 -33.30 -1.43
N GLN A 121 23.60 -33.79 -0.51
CA GLN A 121 24.07 -34.46 0.69
C GLN A 121 24.01 -35.97 0.50
N PHE A 122 25.16 -36.60 0.71
CA PHE A 122 25.34 -38.04 0.75
C PHE A 122 25.75 -38.50 2.15
N PHE A 123 25.47 -39.77 2.43
CA PHE A 123 25.85 -40.45 3.65
C PHE A 123 26.50 -41.78 3.29
N TYR A 124 27.63 -42.09 3.91
CA TYR A 124 28.35 -43.33 3.67
C TYR A 124 28.50 -44.10 4.99
N THR A 125 27.83 -45.25 5.05
CA THR A 125 27.98 -46.27 6.09
C THR A 125 28.59 -47.52 5.46
N ASP A 126 27.75 -48.39 4.89
CA ASP A 126 28.12 -49.58 4.11
C ASP A 126 27.91 -49.34 2.61
N PHE A 127 26.97 -48.47 2.26
CA PHE A 127 26.64 -48.04 0.91
C PHE A 127 26.42 -46.53 0.88
N LEU A 128 26.49 -45.93 -0.31
CA LEU A 128 26.33 -44.50 -0.49
C LEU A 128 24.84 -44.16 -0.60
N GLU A 129 24.30 -43.41 0.35
CA GLU A 129 22.94 -42.88 0.35
C GLU A 129 22.95 -41.39 0.04
N PHE A 130 21.82 -40.85 -0.44
CA PHE A 130 21.60 -39.42 -0.59
C PHE A 130 20.28 -39.01 0.05
N ASP A 131 20.27 -37.82 0.63
CA ASP A 131 19.07 -37.16 1.12
C ASP A 131 19.25 -35.65 1.11
N PHE A 132 18.62 -34.98 0.17
CA PHE A 132 18.74 -33.54 -0.02
C PHE A 132 17.45 -32.95 -0.56
N ARG A 133 17.39 -31.62 -0.62
CA ARG A 133 16.23 -30.90 -1.14
C ARG A 133 16.56 -30.24 -2.46
N ILE A 134 15.61 -30.33 -3.38
CA ILE A 134 15.58 -29.54 -4.61
C ILE A 134 14.46 -28.52 -4.56
N VAL A 135 14.63 -27.42 -5.28
CA VAL A 135 13.61 -26.40 -5.49
C VAL A 135 13.25 -26.37 -6.96
N VAL A 136 11.99 -26.64 -7.27
CA VAL A 136 11.44 -26.57 -8.63
C VAL A 136 10.30 -25.57 -8.59
N GLU A 137 10.46 -24.45 -9.30
CA GLU A 137 9.57 -23.29 -9.21
C GLU A 137 9.48 -22.79 -7.76
N ASN A 138 8.38 -23.08 -7.06
CA ASN A 138 8.15 -22.74 -5.65
C ASN A 138 7.90 -23.98 -4.76
N LEU A 139 8.23 -25.17 -5.27
CA LEU A 139 8.06 -26.44 -4.57
C LEU A 139 9.39 -26.92 -4.01
N PHE A 140 9.37 -27.34 -2.75
CA PHE A 140 10.50 -27.98 -2.08
C PHE A 140 10.29 -29.49 -2.10
N LEU A 141 11.14 -30.21 -2.85
CA LEU A 141 11.06 -31.66 -2.96
C LEU A 141 12.24 -32.30 -2.24
N ARG A 142 11.98 -33.33 -1.43
CA ARG A 142 13.03 -34.13 -0.79
C ARG A 142 13.37 -35.33 -1.69
N ILE A 143 14.63 -35.42 -2.07
CA ILE A 143 15.17 -36.50 -2.90
C ILE A 143 16.01 -37.39 -2.00
N LYS A 144 15.54 -38.62 -1.77
CA LYS A 144 16.21 -39.61 -0.91
C LYS A 144 16.40 -40.94 -1.63
N GLY A 145 17.46 -41.67 -1.32
CA GLY A 145 17.69 -43.01 -1.88
C GLY A 145 19.13 -43.47 -1.78
N GLN A 146 19.42 -44.58 -2.46
CA GLN A 146 20.76 -45.18 -2.54
C GLN A 146 21.38 -44.84 -3.89
N PHE A 147 22.66 -44.48 -3.87
CA PHE A 147 23.45 -44.19 -5.05
C PHE A 147 24.12 -45.47 -5.54
N PHE A 148 23.65 -45.99 -6.67
CA PHE A 148 24.25 -47.15 -7.34
C PHE A 148 25.00 -46.75 -8.60
N LYS A 149 24.35 -45.97 -9.46
CA LYS A 149 24.91 -45.45 -10.72
C LYS A 149 24.56 -43.99 -10.90
N GLU A 150 25.44 -43.28 -11.58
CA GLU A 150 25.30 -41.85 -11.84
C GLU A 150 24.07 -41.55 -12.71
N GLU A 151 23.79 -42.37 -13.73
CA GLU A 151 22.64 -42.22 -14.62
C GLU A 151 21.32 -42.44 -13.89
N GLU A 152 21.24 -43.46 -13.03
CA GLU A 152 20.03 -43.76 -12.25
C GLU A 152 19.73 -42.63 -11.26
N PHE A 153 20.78 -42.10 -10.63
CA PHE A 153 20.70 -40.93 -9.77
C PHE A 153 20.20 -39.69 -10.52
N ALA A 154 20.77 -39.40 -11.68
CA ALA A 154 20.38 -38.27 -12.52
C ALA A 154 18.94 -38.41 -13.06
N GLU A 155 18.54 -39.62 -13.46
CA GLU A 155 17.18 -39.92 -13.93
C GLU A 155 16.15 -39.65 -12.84
N LYS A 156 16.42 -40.07 -11.60
CA LYS A 156 15.53 -39.85 -10.47
C LYS A 156 15.29 -38.36 -10.21
N ILE A 157 16.34 -37.55 -10.28
CA ILE A 157 16.23 -36.09 -10.11
C ILE A 157 15.47 -35.49 -11.28
N LEU A 158 15.81 -35.90 -12.51
CA LEU A 158 15.14 -35.40 -13.71
C LEU A 158 13.64 -35.69 -13.67
N ALA A 159 13.22 -36.87 -13.21
CA ALA A 159 11.81 -37.21 -13.03
C ALA A 159 11.10 -36.26 -12.05
N ALA A 160 11.74 -35.92 -10.93
CA ALA A 160 11.22 -34.96 -9.97
C ALA A 160 11.13 -33.53 -10.53
N VAL A 161 12.06 -33.15 -11.41
CA VAL A 161 12.04 -31.84 -12.11
C VAL A 161 10.98 -31.79 -13.21
N LEU A 162 10.78 -32.88 -13.96
CA LEU A 162 9.82 -32.93 -15.06
C LEU A 162 8.37 -32.95 -14.60
N ASN A 163 8.07 -33.64 -13.49
CA ASN A 163 6.73 -33.69 -12.93
C ASN A 163 6.78 -33.62 -11.39
N PRO A 164 6.99 -32.42 -10.82
CA PRO A 164 7.15 -32.26 -9.38
C PRO A 164 5.88 -32.63 -8.61
N TYR A 165 4.69 -32.39 -9.17
CA TYR A 165 3.42 -32.73 -8.53
C TYR A 165 3.23 -34.24 -8.40
N ALA A 166 3.43 -35.00 -9.49
CA ALA A 166 3.33 -36.46 -9.43
C ALA A 166 4.40 -37.06 -8.50
N TYR A 167 5.60 -36.48 -8.48
CA TYR A 167 6.65 -36.90 -7.56
C TYR A 167 6.22 -36.71 -6.10
N ILE A 168 5.71 -35.53 -5.72
CA ILE A 168 5.17 -35.25 -4.38
C ILE A 168 4.04 -36.22 -4.02
N GLN A 169 3.07 -36.44 -4.92
CA GLN A 169 1.96 -37.37 -4.67
C GLN A 169 2.43 -38.80 -4.37
N SER A 170 3.49 -39.26 -5.05
CA SER A 170 4.03 -40.61 -4.85
C SER A 170 4.92 -40.75 -3.61
N GLN A 171 5.56 -39.66 -3.16
CA GLN A 171 6.60 -39.71 -2.12
C GLN A 171 6.21 -39.04 -0.79
N ASP A 172 5.23 -38.12 -0.79
CA ASP A 172 4.88 -37.30 0.37
C ASP A 172 3.40 -36.82 0.33
N PRO A 173 2.43 -37.71 0.63
CA PRO A 173 1.02 -37.34 0.74
C PRO A 173 0.75 -36.39 1.92
N GLU A 174 1.58 -36.41 2.97
CA GLU A 174 1.45 -35.53 4.14
C GLU A 174 1.70 -34.07 3.80
N TYR A 175 2.65 -33.79 2.88
CA TYR A 175 2.89 -32.44 2.37
C TYR A 175 1.63 -31.83 1.75
N ILE A 176 0.86 -32.63 0.99
CA ILE A 176 -0.38 -32.17 0.35
C ILE A 176 -1.42 -31.83 1.43
N LEU A 177 -1.61 -32.70 2.42
CA LEU A 177 -2.54 -32.47 3.54
C LEU A 177 -2.18 -31.19 4.31
N LYS A 178 -0.90 -30.98 4.61
CA LYS A 178 -0.44 -29.76 5.29
C LYS A 178 -0.70 -28.50 4.48
N ARG A 179 -0.54 -28.56 3.15
CA ARG A 179 -0.85 -27.42 2.26
C ARG A 179 -2.35 -27.14 2.19
N PHE A 180 -3.19 -28.17 2.20
CA PHE A 180 -4.64 -28.00 2.32
C PHE A 180 -5.03 -27.31 3.63
N GLN A 181 -4.50 -27.76 4.76
CA GLN A 181 -4.76 -27.13 6.06
C GLN A 181 -4.31 -25.66 6.12
N ASP A 182 -3.15 -25.33 5.50
CA ASP A 182 -2.70 -23.92 5.41
C ASP A 182 -3.66 -23.08 4.55
N ILE A 183 -4.19 -23.64 3.46
CA ILE A 183 -5.16 -22.96 2.60
C ILE A 183 -6.49 -22.75 3.35
N GLU A 184 -7.01 -23.76 4.03
CA GLU A 184 -8.22 -23.64 4.87
C GLU A 184 -8.05 -22.54 5.92
N GLY A 185 -6.92 -22.54 6.64
CA GLY A 185 -6.64 -21.50 7.64
C GLY A 185 -6.53 -20.09 7.05
N ARG A 186 -6.07 -19.94 5.80
CA ARG A 186 -6.08 -18.64 5.10
C ARG A 186 -7.49 -18.23 4.69
N LEU A 187 -8.32 -19.17 4.23
CA LEU A 187 -9.71 -18.91 3.87
C LEU A 187 -10.52 -18.44 5.08
N ASP A 188 -10.37 -19.11 6.23
CA ASP A 188 -11.05 -18.71 7.47
C ASP A 188 -10.68 -17.28 7.90
N ARG A 189 -9.41 -16.89 7.75
CA ARG A 189 -8.97 -15.51 8.03
C ARG A 189 -9.64 -14.51 7.10
N LEU A 190 -9.70 -14.80 5.80
CA LEU A 190 -10.35 -13.92 4.83
C LEU A 190 -11.85 -13.78 5.11
N LEU A 191 -12.52 -14.86 5.52
CA LEU A 191 -13.92 -14.82 5.93
C LEU A 191 -14.13 -13.92 7.15
N MET A 192 -13.30 -14.06 8.19
CA MET A 192 -13.36 -13.20 9.37
C MET A 192 -13.08 -11.72 9.05
N GLU A 193 -12.13 -11.44 8.14
CA GLU A 193 -11.88 -10.07 7.67
C GLU A 193 -13.07 -9.51 6.90
N GLY A 194 -13.70 -10.32 6.05
CA GLY A 194 -14.93 -9.96 5.33
C GLY A 194 -16.08 -9.60 6.27
N GLU A 195 -16.30 -10.38 7.33
CA GLU A 195 -17.33 -10.08 8.35
C GLU A 195 -17.04 -8.76 9.10
N LYS A 196 -15.78 -8.52 9.46
CA LYS A 196 -15.37 -7.25 10.10
C LYS A 196 -15.62 -6.05 9.21
N ILE A 197 -15.27 -6.15 7.93
CA ILE A 197 -15.51 -5.09 6.94
C ILE A 197 -17.01 -4.84 6.79
N SER A 198 -17.81 -5.90 6.64
CA SER A 198 -19.28 -5.78 6.54
C SER A 198 -19.88 -5.07 7.76
N THR A 199 -19.42 -5.42 8.96
CA THR A 199 -19.87 -4.78 10.21
C THR A 199 -19.45 -3.30 10.29
N ALA A 200 -18.21 -2.99 9.92
CA ALA A 200 -17.70 -1.63 9.91
C ALA A 200 -18.47 -0.74 8.90
N VAL A 201 -18.65 -1.21 7.67
CA VAL A 201 -19.43 -0.51 6.64
C VAL A 201 -20.89 -0.33 7.09
N GLY A 202 -21.49 -1.32 7.74
CA GLY A 202 -22.83 -1.21 8.30
C GLY A 202 -22.94 -0.09 9.34
N ASN A 203 -21.92 0.07 10.19
CA ASN A 203 -21.87 1.14 11.18
C ASN A 203 -21.67 2.52 10.53
N GLU A 204 -20.75 2.64 9.57
CA GLU A 204 -20.53 3.90 8.84
C GLU A 204 -21.78 4.36 8.07
N ILE A 205 -22.49 3.44 7.40
CA ILE A 205 -23.76 3.76 6.72
C ILE A 205 -24.80 4.29 7.70
N ARG A 206 -24.85 3.73 8.91
CA ARG A 206 -25.77 4.19 9.96
C ARG A 206 -25.41 5.59 10.43
N GLU A 207 -24.14 5.85 10.69
CA GLU A 207 -23.66 7.17 11.13
C GLU A 207 -23.90 8.26 10.07
N VAL A 208 -23.64 7.95 8.79
CA VAL A 208 -23.92 8.86 7.68
C VAL A 208 -25.42 9.14 7.57
N ARG A 209 -26.26 8.11 7.70
CA ARG A 209 -27.73 8.26 7.66
C ARG A 209 -28.23 9.15 8.80
N ASP A 210 -27.73 8.94 10.01
CA ASP A 210 -28.12 9.72 11.19
C ASP A 210 -27.67 11.19 11.04
N SER A 211 -26.44 11.40 10.56
CA SER A 211 -25.90 12.74 10.26
C SER A 211 -26.69 13.47 9.17
N LEU A 212 -27.06 12.76 8.09
CA LEU A 212 -27.88 13.31 7.02
C LEU A 212 -29.29 13.68 7.52
N GLY A 213 -29.86 12.86 8.41
CA GLY A 213 -31.12 13.14 9.08
C GLY A 213 -31.07 14.43 9.92
N ALA A 214 -30.00 14.62 10.69
CA ALA A 214 -29.78 15.82 11.48
C ALA A 214 -29.60 17.07 10.59
N LEU A 215 -28.78 16.96 9.54
CA LEU A 215 -28.54 18.06 8.59
C LEU A 215 -29.83 18.48 7.88
N LYS A 216 -30.67 17.51 7.47
CA LYS A 216 -31.96 17.80 6.85
C LYS A 216 -32.87 18.60 7.79
N GLN A 217 -32.95 18.21 9.06
CA GLN A 217 -33.74 18.96 10.05
C GLN A 217 -33.20 20.37 10.28
N GLU A 218 -31.88 20.56 10.26
CA GLU A 218 -31.27 21.87 10.39
C GLU A 218 -31.57 22.77 9.19
N VAL A 219 -31.46 22.22 7.97
CA VAL A 219 -31.82 22.92 6.73
C VAL A 219 -33.30 23.34 6.75
N ASP A 220 -34.20 22.44 7.13
CA ASP A 220 -35.65 22.73 7.22
C ASP A 220 -35.93 23.85 8.23
N ARG A 221 -35.29 23.83 9.40
CA ARG A 221 -35.41 24.89 10.42
C ARG A 221 -34.89 26.23 9.91
N ASN A 222 -33.74 26.24 9.24
CA ASN A 222 -33.15 27.47 8.71
C ASN A 222 -34.01 28.05 7.58
N PHE A 223 -34.57 27.19 6.72
CA PHE A 223 -35.50 27.61 5.68
C PHE A 223 -36.76 28.25 6.29
N GLN A 224 -37.37 27.62 7.29
CA GLN A 224 -38.54 28.17 7.99
C GLN A 224 -38.24 29.55 8.62
N LYS A 225 -37.11 29.69 9.31
CA LYS A 225 -36.67 30.98 9.88
C LYS A 225 -36.48 32.05 8.79
N SER A 226 -35.86 31.68 7.67
CA SER A 226 -35.64 32.60 6.55
C SER A 226 -36.96 33.06 5.93
N THR A 227 -37.90 32.15 5.70
CA THR A 227 -39.24 32.47 5.19
C THR A 227 -40.01 33.39 6.15
N GLN A 228 -39.97 33.11 7.45
CA GLN A 228 -40.60 33.97 8.46
C GLN A 228 -39.98 35.37 8.49
N ALA A 229 -38.65 35.47 8.39
CA ALA A 229 -37.96 36.74 8.34
C ALA A 229 -38.32 37.54 7.07
N GLN A 230 -38.42 36.87 5.91
CA GLN A 230 -38.85 37.50 4.66
C GLN A 230 -40.28 38.04 4.77
N GLN A 231 -41.23 37.24 5.26
CA GLN A 231 -42.62 37.67 5.46
C GLN A 231 -42.72 38.87 6.42
N SER A 232 -41.98 38.84 7.53
CA SER A 232 -41.94 39.96 8.47
C SER A 232 -41.35 41.22 7.84
N LEU A 233 -40.32 41.09 6.99
CA LEU A 233 -39.72 42.21 6.30
C LEU A 233 -40.65 42.79 5.24
N GLU A 234 -41.31 41.95 4.45
CA GLU A 234 -42.32 42.36 3.46
C GLU A 234 -43.46 43.14 4.13
N GLN A 235 -43.94 42.65 5.27
CA GLN A 235 -44.97 43.34 6.04
C GLN A 235 -44.48 44.70 6.53
N LYS A 236 -43.28 44.78 7.13
CA LYS A 236 -42.70 46.07 7.56
C LYS A 236 -42.51 47.05 6.41
N VAL A 237 -42.10 46.59 5.23
CA VAL A 237 -41.94 47.43 4.04
C VAL A 237 -43.30 47.94 3.56
N SER A 238 -44.33 47.09 3.58
CA SER A 238 -45.70 47.47 3.23
C SER A 238 -46.28 48.50 4.22
N ASP A 239 -46.11 48.26 5.51
CA ASP A 239 -46.58 49.16 6.57
C ASP A 239 -45.89 50.53 6.46
N LEU A 240 -44.57 50.53 6.33
CA LEU A 240 -43.78 51.76 6.18
C LEU A 240 -44.14 52.51 4.89
N SER A 241 -44.38 51.79 3.79
CA SER A 241 -44.86 52.39 2.54
C SER A 241 -46.21 53.07 2.74
N THR A 242 -47.12 52.45 3.48
CA THR A 242 -48.45 53.01 3.78
C THR A 242 -48.34 54.26 4.66
N GLU A 243 -47.58 54.19 5.75
CA GLU A 243 -47.33 55.34 6.63
C GLU A 243 -46.69 56.51 5.86
N PHE A 244 -45.74 56.21 4.98
CA PHE A 244 -45.09 57.23 4.15
C PHE A 244 -46.07 57.90 3.18
N GLN A 245 -46.98 57.15 2.55
CA GLN A 245 -48.02 57.74 1.69
C GLN A 245 -48.97 58.63 2.48
N LEU A 246 -49.40 58.18 3.67
CA LEU A 246 -50.26 58.99 4.56
C LEU A 246 -49.56 60.29 4.98
N LEU A 247 -48.28 60.22 5.33
CA LEU A 247 -47.49 61.41 5.67
C LEU A 247 -47.39 62.38 4.49
N ARG A 248 -47.11 61.88 3.27
CA ARG A 248 -47.09 62.72 2.06
C ARG A 248 -48.42 63.40 1.82
N TYR A 249 -49.52 62.65 1.92
CA TYR A 249 -50.86 63.20 1.75
C TYR A 249 -51.18 64.26 2.82
N ALA A 250 -50.85 64.00 4.09
CA ALA A 250 -51.01 64.96 5.17
C ALA A 250 -50.23 66.26 4.92
N LEU A 251 -49.00 66.17 4.41
CA LEU A 251 -48.21 67.34 4.01
C LEU A 251 -48.86 68.14 2.89
N LEU A 252 -49.44 67.47 1.89
CA LEU A 252 -50.19 68.15 0.83
C LEU A 252 -51.40 68.89 1.39
N VAL A 253 -52.22 68.23 2.23
CA VAL A 253 -53.42 68.81 2.84
C VAL A 253 -53.07 70.03 3.72
N LEU A 254 -52.07 69.91 4.59
CA LEU A 254 -51.68 70.97 5.51
C LEU A 254 -51.18 72.23 4.79
N ASN A 255 -50.55 72.07 3.63
CA ASN A 255 -49.99 73.15 2.82
C ASN A 255 -50.94 73.66 1.72
N ASN A 256 -52.01 72.93 1.38
CA ASN A 256 -53.05 73.35 0.44
C ASN A 256 -54.10 74.27 1.10
N ARG A 257 -53.63 75.40 1.66
CA ARG A 257 -54.50 76.41 2.29
C ARG A 257 -54.93 77.49 1.30
N GLY A 258 -56.20 77.90 1.39
CA GLY A 258 -56.74 79.05 0.66
C GLY A 258 -56.37 80.40 1.30
N PHE A 259 -56.68 81.49 0.61
CA PHE A 259 -56.35 82.88 0.99
C PHE A 259 -56.87 83.30 2.38
N PHE A 260 -57.94 82.66 2.86
CA PHE A 260 -58.55 82.90 4.19
C PHE A 260 -58.23 81.79 5.21
N GLY A 261 -57.21 80.97 4.98
CA GLY A 261 -56.79 79.91 5.91
C GLY A 261 -57.63 78.62 5.87
N THR A 262 -58.62 78.52 4.99
CA THR A 262 -59.41 77.29 4.80
C THR A 262 -58.57 76.20 4.14
N ILE A 263 -58.60 74.99 4.71
CA ILE A 263 -57.91 73.82 4.16
C ILE A 263 -58.74 73.26 2.99
N ARG A 264 -58.11 73.03 1.84
CA ARG A 264 -58.73 72.35 0.69
C ARG A 264 -58.11 70.97 0.53
N LEU A 265 -58.97 69.95 0.44
CA LEU A 265 -58.53 68.59 0.17
C LEU A 265 -58.11 68.49 -1.31
N PRO A 266 -56.84 68.13 -1.60
CA PRO A 266 -56.40 67.95 -2.97
C PRO A 266 -57.02 66.69 -3.58
N SER A 267 -57.24 66.68 -4.89
CA SER A 267 -57.81 65.52 -5.60
C SER A 267 -56.85 64.33 -5.61
N GLU A 268 -57.23 63.21 -4.97
CA GLU A 268 -56.43 61.98 -4.97
C GLU A 268 -56.18 61.43 -6.38
N ALA A 269 -57.20 61.45 -7.24
CA ALA A 269 -57.09 61.03 -8.63
C ALA A 269 -56.09 61.92 -9.41
N GLY A 270 -56.10 63.22 -9.14
CA GLY A 270 -55.15 64.16 -9.73
C GLY A 270 -53.72 63.94 -9.24
N ILE A 271 -53.52 63.75 -7.94
CA ILE A 271 -52.20 63.44 -7.35
C ILE A 271 -51.63 62.15 -7.95
N ASN A 272 -52.41 61.07 -7.95
CA ASN A 272 -51.96 59.77 -8.47
C ASN A 272 -51.55 59.88 -9.94
N ARG A 273 -52.38 60.53 -10.76
CA ARG A 273 -52.08 60.69 -12.18
C ARG A 273 -50.84 61.55 -12.43
N LEU A 274 -50.69 62.63 -11.68
CA LEU A 274 -49.53 63.51 -11.77
C LEU A 274 -48.23 62.78 -11.38
N VAL A 275 -48.28 61.97 -10.32
CA VAL A 275 -47.16 61.15 -9.88
C VAL A 275 -46.78 60.10 -10.92
N GLU A 276 -47.76 59.45 -11.55
CA GLU A 276 -47.53 58.52 -12.68
C GLU A 276 -46.87 59.21 -13.87
N LEU A 277 -47.39 60.35 -14.32
CA LEU A 277 -46.86 61.11 -15.44
C LEU A 277 -45.39 61.49 -15.21
N LYS A 278 -45.05 61.96 -14.01
CA LYS A 278 -43.69 62.33 -13.64
C LYS A 278 -42.76 61.13 -13.45
N LYS A 279 -43.25 59.98 -12.97
CA LYS A 279 -42.47 58.73 -12.93
C LYS A 279 -42.12 58.23 -14.35
N GLN A 280 -43.08 58.30 -15.28
CA GLN A 280 -42.87 57.91 -16.67
C GLN A 280 -42.00 58.92 -17.43
N GLN A 281 -42.08 60.21 -17.07
CA GLN A 281 -41.33 61.30 -17.69
C GLN A 281 -40.65 62.14 -16.61
N PRO A 282 -39.47 61.74 -16.10
CA PRO A 282 -38.80 62.43 -15.00
C PRO A 282 -38.46 63.91 -15.27
N LYS A 283 -38.32 64.28 -16.56
CA LYS A 283 -38.03 65.67 -17.00
C LYS A 283 -39.28 66.56 -17.14
N LEU A 284 -40.48 66.02 -16.93
CA LEU A 284 -41.74 66.77 -17.06
C LEU A 284 -41.73 67.97 -16.11
N THR A 285 -41.95 69.17 -16.64
CA THR A 285 -42.04 70.41 -15.84
C THR A 285 -43.45 70.60 -15.26
N MET A 286 -43.60 71.47 -14.25
CA MET A 286 -44.91 71.73 -13.62
C MET A 286 -45.95 72.26 -14.61
N ASP A 287 -45.54 73.14 -15.53
CA ASP A 287 -46.43 73.73 -16.54
C ASP A 287 -46.89 72.68 -17.56
N GLU A 288 -45.96 71.86 -18.06
CA GLU A 288 -46.28 70.76 -18.98
C GLU A 288 -47.16 69.70 -18.32
N ALA A 289 -46.92 69.40 -17.05
CA ALA A 289 -47.74 68.49 -16.26
C ALA A 289 -49.19 69.01 -16.14
N ARG A 290 -49.36 70.30 -15.89
CA ARG A 290 -50.68 70.92 -15.74
C ARG A 290 -51.47 70.88 -17.05
N GLU A 291 -50.83 71.18 -18.18
CA GLU A 291 -51.49 71.11 -19.49
C GLU A 291 -51.89 69.67 -19.83
N LYS A 292 -51.05 68.68 -19.51
CA LYS A 292 -51.40 67.25 -19.71
C LYS A 292 -52.57 66.80 -18.85
N LEU A 293 -52.60 67.16 -17.57
CA LEU A 293 -53.73 66.84 -16.69
C LEU A 293 -55.03 67.48 -17.18
N LYS A 294 -54.96 68.73 -17.63
CA LYS A 294 -56.11 69.45 -18.18
C LYS A 294 -56.63 68.81 -19.48
N ALA A 295 -55.73 68.34 -20.35
CA ALA A 295 -56.10 67.59 -21.56
C ALA A 295 -56.78 66.25 -21.24
N GLU A 296 -56.46 65.64 -20.09
CA GLU A 296 -57.11 64.43 -19.58
C GLU A 296 -58.40 64.71 -18.78
N GLY A 297 -58.84 65.97 -18.70
CA GLY A 297 -60.06 66.36 -17.98
C GLY A 297 -59.91 66.39 -16.46
N ILE A 298 -58.68 66.35 -15.94
CA ILE A 298 -58.38 66.38 -14.50
C ILE A 298 -58.05 67.83 -14.10
N GLU A 299 -58.92 68.44 -13.31
CA GLU A 299 -58.69 69.80 -12.81
C GLU A 299 -57.80 69.80 -11.57
N MET A 300 -56.61 70.41 -11.69
CA MET A 300 -55.71 70.72 -10.58
C MET A 300 -55.23 72.17 -10.67
N THR A 301 -55.16 72.84 -9.53
CA THR A 301 -54.62 74.21 -9.43
C THR A 301 -53.09 74.20 -9.55
N SER A 302 -52.49 75.32 -9.98
CA SER A 302 -51.02 75.43 -10.03
C SER A 302 -50.36 75.15 -8.68
N LYS A 303 -51.03 75.53 -7.59
CA LYS A 303 -50.56 75.29 -6.22
C LYS A 303 -50.56 73.80 -5.89
N GLU A 304 -51.59 73.04 -6.30
CA GLU A 304 -51.65 71.60 -6.08
C GLU A 304 -50.60 70.87 -6.89
N VAL A 305 -50.38 71.25 -8.15
CA VAL A 305 -49.31 70.70 -9.00
C VAL A 305 -47.93 70.96 -8.37
N PHE A 306 -47.68 72.21 -7.92
CA PHE A 306 -46.45 72.58 -7.22
C PHE A 306 -46.22 71.77 -5.95
N LEU A 307 -47.25 71.60 -5.11
CA LEU A 307 -47.16 70.84 -3.86
C LEU A 307 -46.88 69.36 -4.12
N VAL A 308 -47.50 68.77 -5.15
CA VAL A 308 -47.19 67.38 -5.56
C VAL A 308 -45.75 67.26 -6.02
N PHE A 309 -45.24 68.18 -6.84
CA PHE A 309 -43.82 68.18 -7.23
C PHE A 309 -42.87 68.31 -6.04
N SER A 310 -43.19 69.20 -5.10
CA SER A 310 -42.40 69.42 -3.89
C SER A 310 -42.37 68.19 -2.98
N VAL A 311 -43.52 67.58 -2.69
CA VAL A 311 -43.62 66.47 -1.73
C VAL A 311 -43.24 65.12 -2.37
N TYR A 312 -43.59 64.91 -3.65
CA TYR A 312 -43.35 63.64 -4.32
C TYR A 312 -41.97 63.52 -4.98
N PHE A 313 -41.40 64.63 -5.41
CA PHE A 313 -40.19 64.64 -6.23
C PHE A 313 -39.10 65.58 -5.70
N ASN A 314 -39.36 66.30 -4.60
CA ASN A 314 -38.42 67.27 -4.01
C ASN A 314 -38.03 68.39 -4.99
N GLU A 315 -38.98 68.80 -5.84
CA GLU A 315 -38.81 69.83 -6.86
C GLU A 315 -39.60 71.10 -6.47
N PHE A 316 -38.89 72.23 -6.30
CA PHE A 316 -39.45 73.48 -5.77
C PHE A 316 -39.43 74.65 -6.78
N LYS A 317 -39.02 74.39 -8.03
CA LYS A 317 -38.88 75.36 -9.10
C LYS A 317 -39.52 74.83 -10.37
#